data_AF-M1D0M7-F1
#
_entry.id   AF-M1D0M7-F1
#
_cell.length_a   1.000
_cell.length_b   1.000
_cell.length_c   1.000
_cell.angle_alpha   90.00
_cell.angle_beta   90.00
_cell.angle_gamma   90.00
#
_symmetry.space_group_name_H-M   'P 1'
#
loop_
_entity.id
_entity.type
_entity.pdbx_description
1 polymer ?
#
loop_
_entity_poly.entity_id
_entity_poly.type
_entity_poly.pdbx_seq_one_letter_code
_entity_poly.pdbx_strand_id
1 'polypeptide(L)'
;MSFQELSSRERGSKDSIIALDKIKVEICIFVFDIMFANGEQLLNLPLRQRRKYLKDLFGDGKVGYLEYATEMTVECDDACADDEATLARMNSFLNAALHASCEGIMVKSLDEDAGYTPSKRSDAWLKVKRDYVEGLNDSLDLVPIGAWHGNGRKAGWYSPFLMACYNPDTEEFQSVCRVMSGFSDSFYVEMRDFFDADKICQKKPPYYRSEEVPDMWFSPEVVWVIRGADFTVSPVHHAAIGLVHPSRGISVRFPRFIRCVSDRKPEECSTSADIADMFRSQIRKMDVKAEK
;
A
#
# COMPACT_ATOMS: atom_id res chain seq x y z
N MET A 1 5.38 4.65 14.49
CA MET A 1 6.29 3.67 13.87
C MET A 1 5.69 3.19 12.56
N SER A 2 6.49 3.09 11.50
CA SER A 2 6.08 2.59 10.18
C SER A 2 6.33 1.09 10.03
N PHE A 3 5.68 0.45 9.04
CA PHE A 3 5.98 -0.94 8.68
C PHE A 3 7.44 -1.14 8.24
N GLN A 4 8.06 -0.11 7.63
CA GLN A 4 9.45 -0.17 7.20
C GLN A 4 10.41 -0.29 8.40
N GLU A 5 10.15 0.46 9.48
CA GLU A 5 10.91 0.34 10.73
C GLU A 5 10.73 -1.04 11.36
N LEU A 6 9.49 -1.55 11.41
CA LEU A 6 9.22 -2.91 11.89
C LEU A 6 9.98 -3.97 11.09
N SER A 7 10.08 -3.80 9.77
CA SER A 7 10.76 -4.73 8.86
C SER A 7 12.28 -4.83 9.08
N SER A 8 12.86 -3.83 9.76
CA SER A 8 14.29 -3.79 10.12
C SER A 8 14.64 -4.68 11.30
N ARG A 9 13.65 -5.22 12.03
CA ARG A 9 13.89 -6.20 13.09
C ARG A 9 14.57 -7.44 12.53
N GLU A 10 15.53 -7.95 13.28
CA GLU A 10 16.19 -9.22 12.97
C GLU A 10 15.15 -10.33 12.83
N ARG A 11 15.39 -11.24 11.88
CA ARG A 11 14.57 -12.43 11.67
C ARG A 11 15.29 -13.63 12.27
N GLY A 12 14.65 -14.30 13.22
CA GLY A 12 15.14 -15.57 13.73
C GLY A 12 15.15 -16.60 12.60
N SER A 13 16.10 -17.52 12.65
CA SER A 13 16.11 -18.70 11.79
C SER A 13 16.01 -19.95 12.67
N LYS A 14 15.88 -21.12 12.04
CA LYS A 14 15.84 -22.40 12.76
C LYS A 14 17.06 -22.61 13.67
N ASP A 15 18.19 -21.98 13.34
CA ASP A 15 19.48 -22.11 14.02
C ASP A 15 19.91 -20.83 14.76
N SER A 16 19.06 -19.80 14.81
CA SER A 16 19.39 -18.48 15.35
C SER A 16 18.23 -17.92 16.16
N ILE A 17 18.40 -17.92 17.49
CA ILE A 17 17.51 -17.23 18.42
C ILE A 17 18.01 -15.80 18.61
N ILE A 18 17.13 -14.83 18.46
CA ILE A 18 17.45 -13.42 18.70
C ILE A 18 17.47 -13.18 20.20
N ALA A 19 18.60 -12.73 20.71
CA ALA A 19 18.74 -12.38 22.11
C ALA A 19 17.88 -11.13 22.42
N LEU A 20 17.12 -11.17 23.53
CA LEU A 20 16.15 -10.13 23.88
C LEU A 20 16.80 -8.74 24.03
N ASP A 21 18.03 -8.69 24.51
CA ASP A 21 18.86 -7.50 24.68
C ASP A 21 19.26 -6.83 23.35
N LYS A 22 19.17 -7.55 22.23
CA LYS A 22 19.47 -7.02 20.89
C LYS A 22 18.25 -6.41 20.19
N ILE A 23 17.06 -6.50 20.78
CA ILE A 23 15.84 -5.95 20.20
C ILE A 23 15.88 -4.43 20.29
N LYS A 24 16.02 -3.77 19.13
CA LYS A 24 16.05 -2.29 19.03
C LYS A 24 14.68 -1.66 18.78
N VAL A 25 13.73 -2.44 18.30
CA VAL A 25 12.40 -1.96 17.87
C VAL A 25 11.36 -2.68 18.71
N GLU A 26 10.75 -1.97 19.66
CA GLU A 26 9.64 -2.48 20.47
C GLU A 26 8.38 -2.68 19.63
N ILE A 27 7.50 -3.58 20.07
CA ILE A 27 6.24 -3.89 19.35
C ILE A 27 5.08 -3.93 20.33
N CYS A 28 3.90 -3.50 19.85
CA CYS A 28 2.62 -3.77 20.46
C CYS A 28 1.83 -4.73 19.55
N ILE A 29 1.18 -5.73 20.15
CA ILE A 29 0.34 -6.70 19.44
C ILE A 29 -1.11 -6.26 19.55
N PHE A 30 -1.73 -5.97 18.41
CA PHE A 30 -3.16 -5.67 18.33
C PHE A 30 -3.95 -6.95 17.99
N VAL A 31 -4.58 -7.57 18.98
CA VAL A 31 -5.38 -8.79 18.82
C VAL A 31 -6.81 -8.48 18.35
N PHE A 32 -7.34 -9.27 17.44
CA PHE A 32 -8.64 -9.00 16.81
C PHE A 32 -9.55 -10.22 16.63
N ASP A 33 -9.05 -11.43 16.87
CA ASP A 33 -9.79 -12.69 16.75
C ASP A 33 -9.09 -13.81 17.54
N ILE A 34 -9.79 -14.92 17.76
CA ILE A 34 -9.28 -16.14 18.39
C ILE A 34 -9.83 -17.37 17.66
N MET A 35 -8.94 -18.30 17.28
CA MET A 35 -9.32 -19.48 16.50
C MET A 35 -9.32 -20.78 17.32
N PHE A 36 -8.57 -20.79 18.43
CA PHE A 36 -8.37 -21.97 19.28
C PHE A 36 -8.00 -21.53 20.69
N ALA A 37 -8.59 -22.17 21.71
CA ALA A 37 -8.26 -21.92 23.11
C ALA A 37 -8.52 -23.17 23.95
N ASN A 38 -7.65 -23.49 24.90
CA ASN A 38 -7.87 -24.54 25.91
C ASN A 38 -8.30 -25.92 25.35
N GLY A 39 -7.78 -26.31 24.18
CA GLY A 39 -8.13 -27.58 23.53
C GLY A 39 -9.35 -27.51 22.61
N GLU A 40 -10.03 -26.37 22.54
CA GLU A 40 -11.27 -26.18 21.77
C GLU A 40 -11.02 -25.40 20.47
N GLN A 41 -11.59 -25.88 19.37
CA GLN A 41 -11.60 -25.17 18.08
C GLN A 41 -12.78 -24.20 18.03
N LEU A 42 -12.49 -22.92 17.79
CA LEU A 42 -13.50 -21.85 17.80
C LEU A 42 -13.91 -21.41 16.38
N LEU A 43 -13.37 -22.05 15.34
CA LEU A 43 -13.54 -21.65 13.93
C LEU A 43 -15.01 -21.57 13.49
N ASN A 44 -15.86 -22.46 13.99
CA ASN A 44 -17.28 -22.54 13.64
C ASN A 44 -18.15 -21.56 14.43
N LEU A 45 -17.61 -20.92 15.47
CA LEU A 45 -18.36 -19.93 16.24
C LEU A 45 -18.43 -18.61 15.46
N PRO A 46 -19.54 -17.86 15.53
CA PRO A 46 -19.62 -16.51 14.98
C PRO A 46 -18.56 -15.57 15.58
N LEU A 47 -18.13 -14.57 14.80
CA LEU A 47 -17.09 -13.62 15.24
C LEU A 47 -17.47 -12.92 16.55
N ARG A 48 -18.76 -12.61 16.78
CA ARG A 48 -19.24 -12.03 18.04
C ARG A 48 -18.86 -12.89 19.25
N GLN A 49 -19.07 -14.21 19.14
CA GLN A 49 -18.74 -15.16 20.20
C GLN A 49 -17.23 -15.30 20.37
N ARG A 50 -16.47 -15.37 19.27
CA ARG A 50 -15.00 -15.45 19.33
C ARG A 50 -14.39 -14.21 19.98
N ARG A 51 -14.88 -13.00 19.66
CA ARG A 51 -14.44 -11.75 20.31
C ARG A 51 -14.73 -11.74 21.80
N LYS A 52 -15.92 -12.22 22.21
CA LYS A 52 -16.24 -12.36 23.63
C LYS A 52 -15.27 -13.33 24.32
N TYR A 53 -15.05 -14.50 23.73
CA TYR A 53 -14.13 -15.52 24.26
C TYR A 53 -12.70 -14.97 24.40
N LEU A 54 -12.23 -14.21 23.40
CA LEU A 54 -10.94 -13.53 23.43
C LEU A 54 -10.84 -12.58 24.62
N LYS A 55 -11.84 -11.72 24.83
CA LYS A 55 -11.86 -10.75 25.95
C LYS A 55 -11.96 -11.43 27.31
N ASP A 56 -12.79 -12.47 27.42
CA ASP A 56 -12.96 -13.25 28.64
C ASP A 56 -11.64 -13.95 29.05
N LEU A 57 -10.82 -14.36 28.06
CA LEU A 57 -9.55 -15.05 28.30
C LEU A 57 -8.38 -14.11 28.64
N PHE A 58 -8.29 -12.96 27.96
CA PHE A 58 -7.14 -12.06 28.07
C PHE A 58 -7.40 -10.79 28.92
N GLY A 59 -8.63 -10.58 29.40
CA GLY A 59 -9.01 -9.41 30.20
C GLY A 59 -8.86 -8.10 29.42
N ASP A 60 -8.41 -7.03 30.06
CA ASP A 60 -8.24 -5.72 29.40
C ASP A 60 -6.93 -5.59 28.58
N GLY A 61 -6.10 -6.65 28.56
CA GLY A 61 -4.78 -6.61 27.91
C GLY A 61 -3.76 -5.77 28.70
N LYS A 62 -2.67 -5.37 28.02
CA LYS A 62 -1.60 -4.52 28.56
C LYS A 62 -1.20 -3.48 27.53
N VAL A 63 -1.46 -2.22 27.86
CA VAL A 63 -1.13 -1.05 27.01
C VAL A 63 0.35 -1.06 26.62
N GLY A 64 0.63 -0.89 25.33
CA GLY A 64 1.95 -0.92 24.72
C GLY A 64 2.51 -2.32 24.45
N TYR A 65 1.82 -3.39 24.84
CA TYR A 65 2.29 -4.77 24.69
C TYR A 65 1.28 -5.66 23.96
N LEU A 66 0.07 -5.77 24.50
CA LEU A 66 -1.03 -6.55 23.93
C LEU A 66 -2.32 -5.76 24.14
N GLU A 67 -2.86 -5.24 23.04
CA GLU A 67 -4.07 -4.45 23.02
C GLU A 67 -5.08 -5.07 22.06
N TYR A 68 -6.35 -4.73 22.24
CA TYR A 68 -7.38 -5.12 21.28
C TYR A 68 -7.38 -4.14 20.11
N ALA A 69 -7.63 -4.66 18.92
CA ALA A 69 -7.95 -3.79 17.79
C ALA A 69 -9.20 -2.95 18.14
N THR A 70 -9.09 -1.63 18.01
CA THR A 70 -10.22 -0.72 18.21
C THR A 70 -11.38 -1.15 17.32
N GLU A 71 -12.58 -1.22 17.89
CA GLU A 71 -13.77 -1.71 17.21
C GLU A 71 -14.97 -0.79 17.39
N MET A 72 -15.87 -0.83 16.40
CA MET A 72 -17.20 -0.25 16.43
C MET A 72 -18.16 -1.34 15.95
N THR A 73 -19.31 -1.47 16.62
CA THR A 73 -20.37 -2.40 16.23
C THR A 73 -21.53 -1.63 15.65
N VAL A 74 -22.02 -2.07 14.49
CA VAL A 74 -23.29 -1.64 13.90
C VAL A 74 -24.24 -2.82 14.05
N GLU A 75 -25.29 -2.65 14.85
CA GLU A 75 -26.30 -3.69 15.07
C GLU A 75 -27.29 -3.76 13.90
N CYS A 76 -28.04 -4.85 13.80
CA CYS A 76 -28.96 -5.12 12.67
C CYS A 76 -29.96 -3.97 12.43
N ASP A 77 -30.49 -3.38 13.50
CA ASP A 77 -31.47 -2.29 13.44
C ASP A 77 -30.91 -1.03 12.77
N ASP A 78 -29.59 -0.83 12.86
CA ASP A 78 -28.86 0.31 12.28
C ASP A 78 -28.20 -0.04 10.93
N ALA A 79 -28.24 -1.32 10.52
CA ALA A 79 -27.51 -1.83 9.36
C ALA A 79 -28.26 -1.61 8.04
N CYS A 80 -28.72 -0.38 7.78
CA CYS A 80 -29.32 -0.01 6.49
C CYS A 80 -28.41 0.94 5.71
N ALA A 81 -28.34 0.74 4.38
CA ALA A 81 -27.43 1.47 3.51
C ALA A 81 -27.74 2.98 3.43
N ASP A 82 -28.99 3.35 3.72
CA ASP A 82 -29.49 4.72 3.61
C ASP A 82 -29.53 5.44 4.97
N ASP A 83 -29.09 4.81 6.07
CA ASP A 83 -28.99 5.48 7.36
C ASP A 83 -27.76 6.39 7.40
N GLU A 84 -28.02 7.68 7.19
CA GLU A 84 -27.01 8.73 7.19
C GLU A 84 -26.25 8.79 8.53
N ALA A 85 -26.90 8.46 9.65
CA ALA A 85 -26.26 8.43 10.96
C ALA A 85 -25.19 7.32 11.05
N THR A 86 -25.51 6.09 10.60
CA THR A 86 -24.57 4.98 10.56
C THR A 86 -23.43 5.24 9.59
N LEU A 87 -23.73 5.76 8.40
CA LEU A 87 -22.69 6.17 7.45
C LEU A 87 -21.75 7.23 8.05
N ALA A 88 -22.28 8.24 8.74
CA ALA A 88 -21.48 9.26 9.41
C ALA A 88 -20.59 8.65 10.52
N ARG A 89 -21.10 7.70 11.31
CA ARG A 89 -20.31 6.98 12.33
C ARG A 89 -19.20 6.14 11.71
N MET A 90 -19.50 5.39 10.65
CA MET A 90 -18.51 4.57 9.94
C MET A 90 -17.42 5.43 9.30
N ASN A 91 -17.79 6.56 8.68
CA ASN A 91 -16.84 7.52 8.13
C ASN A 91 -15.98 8.18 9.22
N SER A 92 -16.57 8.53 10.35
CA SER A 92 -15.83 9.04 11.51
C SER A 92 -14.84 8.00 12.03
N PHE A 93 -15.25 6.73 12.12
CA PHE A 93 -14.37 5.62 12.53
C PHE A 93 -13.24 5.37 11.53
N LEU A 94 -13.52 5.41 10.22
CA LEU A 94 -12.50 5.35 9.18
C LEU A 94 -11.50 6.50 9.32
N ASN A 95 -11.97 7.73 9.46
CA ASN A 95 -11.10 8.89 9.65
C ASN A 95 -10.27 8.75 10.94
N ALA A 96 -10.86 8.31 12.04
CA ALA A 96 -10.14 8.04 13.29
C ALA A 96 -9.05 6.98 13.11
N ALA A 97 -9.32 5.89 12.38
CA ALA A 97 -8.33 4.86 12.06
C ALA A 97 -7.17 5.42 11.21
N LEU A 98 -7.49 6.20 10.17
CA LEU A 98 -6.48 6.90 9.36
C LEU A 98 -5.68 7.90 10.20
N HIS A 99 -6.33 8.56 11.16
CA HIS A 99 -5.64 9.40 12.13
C HIS A 99 -4.74 8.57 13.04
N ALA A 100 -5.14 7.39 13.50
CA ALA A 100 -4.31 6.49 14.30
C ALA A 100 -3.19 5.76 13.51
N SER A 101 -2.87 6.20 12.29
CA SER A 101 -1.86 5.59 11.40
C SER A 101 -2.18 4.17 10.95
N CYS A 102 -3.46 3.78 10.96
CA CYS A 102 -3.92 2.55 10.32
C CYS A 102 -4.14 2.77 8.81
N GLU A 103 -4.04 1.69 8.01
CA GLU A 103 -4.30 1.74 6.55
C GLU A 103 -5.78 2.02 6.20
N GLY A 104 -6.69 1.81 7.17
CA GLY A 104 -8.14 1.89 7.02
C GLY A 104 -8.84 1.04 8.08
N ILE A 105 -10.05 0.57 7.77
CA ILE A 105 -10.87 -0.26 8.65
C ILE A 105 -11.18 -1.63 8.03
N MET A 106 -11.43 -2.61 8.89
CA MET A 106 -11.94 -3.92 8.51
C MET A 106 -13.40 -4.03 8.93
N VAL A 107 -14.30 -4.22 7.96
CA VAL A 107 -15.71 -4.51 8.20
C VAL A 107 -15.87 -6.02 8.24
N LYS A 108 -16.46 -6.54 9.32
CA LYS A 108 -16.57 -7.98 9.54
C LYS A 108 -18.00 -8.35 9.93
N SER A 109 -18.59 -9.34 9.26
CA SER A 109 -19.85 -9.93 9.68
C SER A 109 -19.70 -10.54 11.09
N LEU A 110 -20.67 -10.27 11.96
CA LEU A 110 -20.61 -10.67 13.37
C LEU A 110 -21.29 -12.02 13.63
N ASP A 111 -22.43 -12.25 12.99
CA ASP A 111 -23.37 -13.31 13.34
C ASP A 111 -23.62 -14.25 12.14
N GLU A 112 -24.15 -13.75 11.02
CA GLU A 112 -24.43 -14.55 9.80
C GLU A 112 -23.17 -14.78 8.97
N ASP A 113 -22.95 -16.05 8.56
CA ASP A 113 -21.75 -16.51 7.81
C ASP A 113 -20.41 -16.01 8.38
N ALA A 114 -20.38 -15.77 9.69
CA ALA A 114 -19.28 -15.12 10.41
C ALA A 114 -18.23 -16.09 10.97
N GLY A 115 -18.26 -17.36 10.55
CA GLY A 115 -17.25 -18.37 10.90
C GLY A 115 -15.87 -18.01 10.34
N TYR A 116 -14.82 -18.51 10.98
CA TYR A 116 -13.46 -18.37 10.46
C TYR A 116 -13.18 -19.50 9.47
N THR A 117 -13.03 -19.18 8.18
CA THR A 117 -12.78 -20.17 7.12
C THR A 117 -11.33 -20.03 6.60
N PRO A 118 -10.38 -20.85 7.08
CA PRO A 118 -9.00 -20.80 6.61
C PRO A 118 -8.93 -21.03 5.09
N SER A 119 -8.02 -20.31 4.44
CA SER A 119 -7.71 -20.48 3.01
C SER A 119 -8.86 -20.15 2.03
N LYS A 120 -10.00 -19.65 2.52
CA LYS A 120 -11.10 -19.17 1.66
C LYS A 120 -11.16 -17.65 1.70
N ARG A 121 -11.27 -17.03 0.53
CA ARG A 121 -11.62 -15.62 0.43
C ARG A 121 -13.14 -15.51 0.52
N SER A 122 -13.64 -15.04 1.66
CA SER A 122 -15.06 -14.79 1.89
C SER A 122 -15.34 -13.28 1.90
N ASP A 123 -16.58 -12.91 1.62
CA ASP A 123 -17.06 -11.53 1.72
C ASP A 123 -17.43 -11.15 3.17
N ALA A 124 -17.25 -12.08 4.11
CA ALA A 124 -17.47 -11.82 5.53
C ALA A 124 -16.54 -10.70 6.05
N TRP A 125 -15.34 -10.56 5.46
CA TRP A 125 -14.34 -9.56 5.87
C TRP A 125 -13.99 -8.65 4.70
N LEU A 126 -14.43 -7.40 4.79
CA LEU A 126 -14.17 -6.37 3.81
C LEU A 126 -13.13 -5.39 4.35
N LYS A 127 -12.18 -5.01 3.49
CA LYS A 127 -11.17 -3.99 3.81
C LYS A 127 -11.56 -2.68 3.16
N VAL A 128 -11.76 -1.64 3.97
CA VAL A 128 -12.01 -0.28 3.49
C VAL A 128 -10.75 0.53 3.78
N LYS A 129 -10.05 0.92 2.72
CA LYS A 129 -8.77 1.61 2.80
C LYS A 129 -8.89 3.00 2.19
N ARG A 130 -7.98 3.88 2.57
CA ARG A 130 -7.91 5.24 2.01
C ARG A 130 -7.80 5.25 0.48
N ASP A 131 -7.10 4.27 -0.12
CA ASP A 131 -6.92 4.18 -1.57
C ASP A 131 -8.19 3.89 -2.38
N TYR A 132 -9.26 3.45 -1.70
CA TYR A 132 -10.56 3.19 -2.31
C TYR A 132 -11.52 4.37 -2.26
N VAL A 133 -11.22 5.42 -1.47
CA VAL A 133 -12.11 6.58 -1.35
C VAL A 133 -11.68 7.66 -2.34
N GLU A 134 -12.53 7.95 -3.32
CA GLU A 134 -12.29 9.01 -4.30
C GLU A 134 -12.17 10.39 -3.61
N GLY A 135 -11.20 11.20 -4.03
CA GLY A 135 -10.95 12.54 -3.50
C GLY A 135 -10.04 12.64 -2.27
N LEU A 136 -9.65 11.53 -1.62
CA LEU A 136 -8.78 11.54 -0.43
C LEU A 136 -7.32 11.12 -0.68
N ASN A 137 -6.98 10.73 -1.91
CA ASN A 137 -5.67 10.22 -2.27
C ASN A 137 -4.96 11.08 -3.31
N ASP A 138 -3.66 11.26 -3.07
CA ASP A 138 -2.77 11.97 -3.96
C ASP A 138 -2.39 11.02 -5.12
N SER A 139 -2.80 11.36 -6.35
CA SER A 139 -2.39 10.65 -7.56
C SER A 139 -1.14 11.28 -8.15
N LEU A 140 -0.31 10.47 -8.80
CA LEU A 140 0.87 10.91 -9.52
C LEU A 140 0.68 10.71 -11.01
N ASP A 141 1.09 11.69 -11.78
CA ASP A 141 1.20 11.56 -13.23
C ASP A 141 2.63 11.14 -13.52
N LEU A 142 2.84 9.91 -14.00
CA LEU A 142 4.17 9.33 -14.19
C LEU A 142 4.35 8.81 -15.61
N VAL A 143 5.59 8.78 -16.07
CA VAL A 143 5.97 8.31 -17.40
C VAL A 143 6.50 6.87 -17.34
N PRO A 144 5.99 5.93 -18.15
CA PRO A 144 6.59 4.61 -18.28
C PRO A 144 7.90 4.72 -19.06
N ILE A 145 9.02 4.40 -18.40
CA ILE A 145 10.36 4.49 -18.98
C ILE A 145 10.99 3.12 -19.28
N GLY A 146 10.29 2.03 -18.97
CA GLY A 146 10.70 0.67 -19.29
C GLY A 146 9.73 -0.37 -18.73
N ALA A 147 9.97 -1.65 -19.02
CA ALA A 147 9.18 -2.76 -18.52
C ALA A 147 9.98 -4.07 -18.45
N TRP A 148 9.40 -5.04 -17.75
CA TRP A 148 9.82 -6.44 -17.78
C TRP A 148 8.75 -7.29 -18.45
N HIS A 149 9.11 -8.49 -18.90
CA HIS A 149 8.12 -9.51 -19.20
C HIS A 149 7.49 -10.03 -17.91
N GLY A 150 6.17 -10.20 -17.94
CA GLY A 150 5.45 -10.78 -16.81
C GLY A 150 5.82 -12.25 -16.58
N ASN A 151 5.30 -12.82 -15.50
CA ASN A 151 5.42 -14.24 -15.20
C ASN A 151 4.07 -14.94 -15.37
N GLY A 152 4.10 -16.25 -15.68
CA GLY A 152 2.90 -17.09 -15.79
C GLY A 152 1.91 -16.58 -16.85
N ARG A 153 0.66 -16.29 -16.45
CA ARG A 153 -0.38 -15.75 -17.35
C ARG A 153 0.05 -14.44 -18.03
N LYS A 154 0.99 -13.69 -17.44
CA LYS A 154 1.49 -12.42 -17.99
C LYS A 154 2.80 -12.54 -18.78
N ALA A 155 3.29 -13.75 -19.07
CA ALA A 155 4.56 -13.96 -19.76
C ALA A 155 4.66 -13.24 -21.11
N GLY A 156 3.56 -13.16 -21.85
CA GLY A 156 3.50 -12.47 -23.14
C GLY A 156 3.31 -10.95 -23.05
N TRP A 157 3.21 -10.37 -21.85
CA TRP A 157 2.86 -8.97 -21.63
C TRP A 157 3.94 -8.20 -20.90
N TYR A 158 4.03 -6.90 -21.16
CA TYR A 158 4.86 -5.98 -20.39
C TYR A 158 4.24 -5.79 -19.00
N SER A 159 4.87 -6.34 -17.97
CA SER A 159 4.47 -6.20 -16.56
C SER A 159 5.57 -6.74 -15.63
N PRO A 160 6.08 -5.96 -14.66
CA PRO A 160 5.70 -4.59 -14.35
C PRO A 160 6.22 -3.56 -15.38
N PHE A 161 5.64 -2.36 -15.34
CA PHE A 161 6.19 -1.15 -15.95
C PHE A 161 7.01 -0.37 -14.92
N LEU A 162 8.16 0.16 -15.33
CA LEU A 162 8.97 1.09 -14.56
C LEU A 162 8.47 2.51 -14.82
N MET A 163 7.96 3.16 -13.78
CA MET A 163 7.41 4.51 -13.86
C MET A 163 8.41 5.53 -13.33
N ALA A 164 8.45 6.71 -13.94
CA ALA A 164 9.34 7.81 -13.57
C ALA A 164 8.62 9.15 -13.46
N CYS A 165 9.18 10.03 -12.63
CA CYS A 165 8.86 11.45 -12.53
C CYS A 165 9.91 12.27 -13.30
N TYR A 166 9.59 13.53 -13.59
CA TYR A 166 10.52 14.44 -14.25
C TYR A 166 11.26 15.31 -13.22
N ASN A 167 12.54 15.58 -13.44
CA ASN A 167 13.29 16.57 -12.67
C ASN A 167 13.66 17.75 -13.59
N PRO A 168 12.99 18.91 -13.47
CA PRO A 168 13.24 20.05 -14.35
C PRO A 168 14.63 20.68 -14.15
N ASP A 169 15.25 20.54 -12.98
CA ASP A 169 16.56 21.16 -12.70
C ASP A 169 17.71 20.44 -13.41
N THR A 170 17.53 19.14 -13.67
CA THR A 170 18.55 18.28 -14.31
C THR A 170 18.12 17.77 -15.68
N GLU A 171 16.87 18.02 -16.07
CA GLU A 171 16.22 17.51 -17.28
C GLU A 171 16.27 15.98 -17.37
N GLU A 172 16.03 15.30 -16.24
CA GLU A 172 16.15 13.85 -16.10
C GLU A 172 14.84 13.18 -15.68
N PHE A 173 14.59 11.97 -16.18
CA PHE A 173 13.54 11.09 -15.67
C PHE A 173 14.06 10.21 -14.54
N GLN A 174 13.46 10.30 -13.37
CA GLN A 174 13.88 9.56 -12.18
C GLN A 174 12.85 8.48 -11.86
N SER A 175 13.29 7.21 -11.75
CA SER A 175 12.38 6.11 -11.46
C SER A 175 11.73 6.29 -10.08
N VAL A 176 10.43 6.01 -10.01
CA VAL A 176 9.60 6.14 -8.81
C VAL A 176 9.15 4.77 -8.32
N CYS A 177 8.58 3.93 -9.18
CA CYS A 177 8.01 2.65 -8.76
C CYS A 177 7.83 1.67 -9.93
N ARG A 178 7.57 0.41 -9.58
CA ARG A 178 7.13 -0.63 -10.50
C ARG A 178 5.62 -0.82 -10.43
N VAL A 179 4.91 -0.75 -11.55
CA VAL A 179 3.45 -0.92 -11.60
C VAL A 179 3.10 -2.25 -12.26
N MET A 180 2.38 -3.11 -11.55
CA MET A 180 1.98 -4.46 -12.00
C MET A 180 0.46 -4.72 -11.97
N SER A 181 -0.32 -3.72 -11.55
CA SER A 181 -1.76 -3.86 -11.33
C SER A 181 -2.53 -2.61 -11.76
N GLY A 182 -3.84 -2.76 -11.99
CA GLY A 182 -4.71 -1.70 -12.51
C GLY A 182 -4.96 -1.79 -14.02
N PHE A 183 -4.31 -2.71 -14.72
CA PHE A 183 -4.43 -2.89 -16.16
C PHE A 183 -5.55 -3.87 -16.54
N SER A 184 -6.33 -3.53 -17.58
CA SER A 184 -7.24 -4.46 -18.25
C SER A 184 -6.48 -5.37 -19.23
N ASP A 185 -7.12 -6.47 -19.67
CA ASP A 185 -6.54 -7.32 -20.71
C ASP A 185 -6.37 -6.55 -22.04
N SER A 186 -7.30 -5.65 -22.39
CA SER A 186 -7.19 -4.78 -23.57
C SER A 186 -5.99 -3.83 -23.50
N PHE A 187 -5.71 -3.27 -22.31
CA PHE A 187 -4.57 -2.38 -22.11
C PHE A 187 -3.24 -3.08 -22.42
N TYR A 188 -3.07 -4.34 -22.05
CA TYR A 188 -1.83 -5.06 -22.37
C TYR A 188 -1.65 -5.26 -23.89
N VAL A 189 -2.74 -5.46 -24.62
CA VAL A 189 -2.69 -5.55 -26.09
C VAL A 189 -2.27 -4.20 -26.67
N GLU A 190 -2.95 -3.13 -26.27
CA GLU A 190 -2.66 -1.77 -26.73
C GLU A 190 -1.22 -1.35 -26.42
N MET A 191 -0.70 -1.65 -25.22
CA MET A 191 0.67 -1.27 -24.85
C MET A 191 1.74 -2.10 -25.56
N ARG A 192 1.44 -3.36 -25.89
CA ARG A 192 2.33 -4.18 -26.69
C ARG A 192 2.45 -3.63 -28.12
N ASP A 193 1.34 -3.19 -28.68
CA ASP A 193 1.30 -2.60 -30.03
C ASP A 193 1.88 -1.17 -30.03
N PHE A 194 1.66 -0.41 -28.95
CA PHE A 194 2.17 0.95 -28.80
C PHE A 194 3.69 0.99 -28.63
N PHE A 195 4.26 0.23 -27.69
CA PHE A 195 5.71 0.12 -27.50
C PHE A 195 6.30 -0.92 -28.46
N ASP A 196 6.29 -0.55 -29.74
CA ASP A 196 6.94 -1.25 -30.84
C ASP A 196 8.46 -1.03 -30.84
N ALA A 197 9.15 -1.62 -31.82
CA ALA A 197 10.60 -1.60 -31.92
C ALA A 197 11.21 -0.18 -31.96
N ASP A 198 10.47 0.81 -32.47
CA ASP A 198 10.96 2.19 -32.60
C ASP A 198 10.92 2.93 -31.25
N LYS A 199 9.97 2.58 -30.38
CA LYS A 199 9.84 3.17 -29.03
C LYS A 199 10.62 2.40 -27.97
N ILE A 200 11.16 1.23 -28.30
CA ILE A 200 12.05 0.48 -27.43
C ILE A 200 13.49 0.95 -27.64
N CYS A 201 14.04 1.57 -26.60
CA CYS A 201 15.44 2.01 -26.59
C CYS A 201 16.37 0.80 -26.45
N GLN A 202 17.39 0.72 -27.32
CA GLN A 202 18.38 -0.36 -27.28
C GLN A 202 19.20 -0.42 -25.98
N LYS A 203 19.35 0.74 -25.31
CA LYS A 203 20.10 0.92 -24.07
C LYS A 203 19.39 1.95 -23.21
N LYS A 204 19.68 1.95 -21.91
CA LYS A 204 19.23 2.98 -20.97
C LYS A 204 19.63 4.38 -21.46
N PRO A 205 18.67 5.28 -21.74
CA PRO A 205 18.97 6.67 -22.07
C PRO A 205 19.79 7.38 -20.97
N PRO A 206 20.73 8.27 -21.33
CA PRO A 206 21.63 8.92 -20.38
C PRO A 206 20.93 9.88 -19.42
N TYR A 207 19.70 10.31 -19.73
CA TYR A 207 18.87 11.18 -18.90
C TYR A 207 17.90 10.37 -18.00
N TYR A 208 18.02 9.04 -17.95
CA TYR A 208 17.27 8.20 -16.99
C TYR A 208 18.09 7.92 -15.73
N ARG A 209 17.47 8.07 -14.56
CA ARG A 209 18.06 7.80 -13.24
C ARG A 209 17.28 6.70 -12.54
N SER A 210 17.92 5.55 -12.36
CA SER A 210 17.33 4.32 -11.83
C SER A 210 18.44 3.29 -11.59
N GLU A 211 18.45 2.62 -10.43
CA GLU A 211 19.22 1.37 -10.24
C GLU A 211 18.46 0.16 -10.78
N GLU A 212 17.16 0.31 -11.06
CA GLU A 212 16.38 -0.76 -11.68
C GLU A 212 16.80 -0.97 -13.13
N VAL A 213 16.88 -2.25 -13.51
CA VAL A 213 17.23 -2.71 -14.85
C VAL A 213 16.03 -3.47 -15.44
N PRO A 214 15.13 -2.77 -16.17
CA PRO A 214 14.08 -3.41 -16.96
C PRO A 214 14.66 -4.23 -18.12
N ASP A 215 13.89 -5.20 -18.59
CA ASP A 215 14.24 -5.99 -19.78
C ASP A 215 14.27 -5.11 -21.04
N MET A 216 13.45 -4.06 -21.05
CA MET A 216 13.32 -3.09 -22.13
C MET A 216 13.17 -1.68 -21.59
N TRP A 217 13.88 -0.74 -22.21
CA TRP A 217 13.75 0.69 -21.97
C TRP A 217 12.81 1.28 -22.99
N PHE A 218 11.95 2.21 -22.58
CA PHE A 218 10.99 2.87 -23.46
C PHE A 218 11.36 4.35 -23.65
N SER A 219 11.09 4.89 -24.84
CA SER A 219 11.06 6.33 -25.04
C SER A 219 9.93 6.94 -24.21
N PRO A 220 10.13 8.14 -23.63
CA PRO A 220 9.10 8.80 -22.84
C PRO A 220 8.09 9.41 -23.81
N GLU A 221 6.90 8.80 -23.94
CA GLU A 221 5.89 9.20 -24.94
C GLU A 221 4.52 9.51 -24.32
N VAL A 222 4.21 8.85 -23.20
CA VAL A 222 2.88 8.89 -22.58
C VAL A 222 2.98 9.14 -21.09
N VAL A 223 1.92 9.71 -20.52
CA VAL A 223 1.81 9.96 -19.08
C VAL A 223 0.63 9.16 -18.53
N TRP A 224 0.83 8.48 -17.40
CA TRP A 224 -0.19 7.67 -16.74
C TRP A 224 -0.46 8.18 -15.34
N VAL A 225 -1.74 8.18 -14.96
CA VAL A 225 -2.15 8.41 -13.57
C VAL A 225 -1.91 7.14 -12.78
N ILE A 226 -1.01 7.21 -11.81
CA ILE A 226 -0.68 6.15 -10.87
C ILE A 226 -1.15 6.54 -9.47
N ARG A 227 -1.77 5.61 -8.76
CA ARG A 227 -2.17 5.77 -7.37
C ARG A 227 -1.45 4.77 -6.48
N GLY A 228 -0.96 5.23 -5.34
CA GLY A 228 -0.38 4.39 -4.30
C GLY A 228 -1.15 4.44 -2.99
N ALA A 229 -0.73 3.61 -2.05
CA ALA A 229 -1.17 3.68 -0.66
C ALA A 229 -0.37 4.76 0.10
N ASP A 230 0.96 4.67 0.08
CA ASP A 230 1.88 5.53 0.80
C ASP A 230 3.21 5.67 0.05
N PHE A 231 4.03 6.64 0.44
CA PHE A 231 5.40 6.83 0.00
C PHE A 231 6.40 6.25 1.01
N THR A 232 7.53 5.74 0.51
CA THR A 232 8.56 5.06 1.31
C THR A 232 9.95 5.43 0.78
N VAL A 233 10.97 5.38 1.65
CA VAL A 233 12.36 5.58 1.24
C VAL A 233 12.84 4.32 0.51
N SER A 234 13.30 4.48 -0.73
CA SER A 234 13.69 3.39 -1.61
C SER A 234 15.20 3.34 -1.83
N PRO A 235 15.83 2.15 -1.76
CA PRO A 235 17.24 2.00 -2.08
C PRO A 235 17.53 1.93 -3.59
N VAL A 236 16.52 1.68 -4.44
CA VAL A 236 16.69 1.42 -5.89
C VAL A 236 16.08 2.50 -6.80
N HIS A 237 15.10 3.24 -6.27
CA HIS A 237 14.43 4.31 -7.00
C HIS A 237 15.07 5.65 -6.66
N HIS A 238 15.24 6.52 -7.66
CA HIS A 238 16.01 7.76 -7.57
C HIS A 238 15.14 9.02 -7.49
N ALA A 239 13.82 8.90 -7.59
CA ALA A 239 12.93 10.04 -7.45
C ALA A 239 13.17 10.79 -6.14
N ALA A 240 13.31 12.13 -6.21
CA ALA A 240 13.54 12.99 -5.06
C ALA A 240 14.80 12.67 -4.22
N ILE A 241 15.79 11.97 -4.80
CA ILE A 241 17.08 11.73 -4.15
C ILE A 241 17.77 13.08 -3.86
N GLY A 242 18.38 13.21 -2.68
CA GLY A 242 18.98 14.46 -2.20
C GLY A 242 17.99 15.48 -1.64
N LEU A 243 16.70 15.44 -2.03
CA LEU A 243 15.66 16.34 -1.49
C LEU A 243 15.09 15.86 -0.16
N VAL A 244 14.93 14.54 -0.02
CA VAL A 244 14.36 13.92 1.18
C VAL A 244 15.41 13.12 1.95
N HIS A 245 16.20 12.31 1.24
CA HIS A 245 17.26 11.50 1.81
C HIS A 245 18.53 11.68 0.98
N PRO A 246 19.71 11.84 1.61
CA PRO A 246 20.95 12.23 0.90
C PRO A 246 21.38 11.22 -0.18
N SER A 247 21.11 9.93 0.02
CA SER A 247 21.59 8.86 -0.86
C SER A 247 20.52 7.87 -1.32
N ARG A 248 19.24 8.15 -1.08
CA ARG A 248 18.12 7.25 -1.42
C ARG A 248 16.98 8.07 -1.98
N GLY A 249 16.28 7.56 -2.98
CA GLY A 249 15.07 8.19 -3.50
C GLY A 249 13.83 7.73 -2.77
N ILE A 250 12.68 8.11 -3.32
CA ILE A 250 11.35 7.83 -2.79
C ILE A 250 10.60 6.93 -3.77
N SER A 251 9.88 5.96 -3.22
CA SER A 251 9.03 5.05 -3.97
C SER A 251 7.61 5.02 -3.43
N VAL A 252 6.68 4.66 -4.30
CA VAL A 252 5.28 4.49 -3.99
C VAL A 252 5.00 3.03 -3.60
N ARG A 253 4.28 2.82 -2.50
CA ARG A 253 3.81 1.52 -2.01
C ARG A 253 2.48 1.16 -2.65
N PHE A 254 2.37 -0.08 -3.13
CA PHE A 254 1.19 -0.61 -3.82
C PHE A 254 0.69 0.25 -5.00
N PRO A 255 1.58 0.66 -5.92
CA PRO A 255 1.18 1.51 -7.02
C PRO A 255 0.26 0.74 -7.99
N ARG A 256 -0.79 1.43 -8.45
CA ARG A 256 -1.77 0.91 -9.40
C ARG A 256 -1.97 1.93 -10.52
N PHE A 257 -2.05 1.42 -11.75
CA PHE A 257 -2.49 2.20 -12.88
C PHE A 257 -3.97 2.57 -12.73
N ILE A 258 -4.31 3.81 -13.03
CA ILE A 258 -5.69 4.31 -13.02
C ILE A 258 -6.15 4.59 -14.45
N ARG A 259 -5.42 5.43 -15.19
CA ARG A 259 -5.76 5.82 -16.57
C ARG A 259 -4.58 6.45 -17.31
N CYS A 260 -4.66 6.49 -18.63
CA CYS A 260 -3.77 7.29 -19.47
C CYS A 260 -4.16 8.78 -19.42
N VAL A 261 -3.17 9.63 -19.68
CA VAL A 261 -3.30 11.09 -19.81
C VAL A 261 -2.80 11.45 -21.20
N SER A 262 -3.70 11.85 -22.09
CA SER A 262 -3.38 12.16 -23.50
C SER A 262 -3.05 13.62 -23.75
N ASP A 263 -3.40 14.49 -22.81
CA ASP A 263 -3.27 15.95 -22.88
C ASP A 263 -1.96 16.49 -22.30
N ARG A 264 -1.08 15.61 -21.80
CA ARG A 264 0.19 16.00 -21.17
C ARG A 264 1.39 15.41 -21.85
N LYS A 265 2.43 16.22 -21.94
CA LYS A 265 3.75 15.76 -22.38
C LYS A 265 4.48 15.06 -21.23
N PRO A 266 5.41 14.14 -21.54
CA PRO A 266 6.23 13.47 -20.52
C PRO A 266 6.95 14.41 -19.55
N GLU A 267 7.41 15.57 -20.02
CA GLU A 267 8.09 16.58 -19.20
C GLU A 267 7.14 17.36 -18.26
N GLU A 268 5.83 17.27 -18.51
CA GLU A 268 4.75 17.88 -17.69
C GLU A 268 4.18 16.88 -16.66
N CYS A 269 4.81 15.72 -16.50
CA CYS A 269 4.43 14.76 -15.47
C CYS A 269 4.80 15.27 -14.06
N SER A 270 4.37 14.55 -13.02
CA SER A 270 4.72 14.88 -11.63
C SER A 270 6.24 15.01 -11.48
N THR A 271 6.67 16.01 -10.72
CA THR A 271 8.08 16.32 -10.56
C THR A 271 8.69 15.62 -9.35
N SER A 272 10.02 15.62 -9.31
CA SER A 272 10.78 15.14 -8.14
C SER A 272 10.49 15.97 -6.89
N ALA A 273 10.20 17.26 -7.03
CA ALA A 273 9.80 18.14 -5.94
C ALA A 273 8.40 17.77 -5.42
N ASP A 274 7.43 17.49 -6.31
CA ASP A 274 6.08 17.06 -5.93
C ASP A 274 6.13 15.80 -5.07
N ILE A 275 6.94 14.81 -5.49
CA ILE A 275 7.12 13.56 -4.72
C ILE A 275 7.73 13.85 -3.34
N ALA A 276 8.71 14.75 -3.25
CA ALA A 276 9.31 15.13 -1.98
C ALA A 276 8.29 15.77 -1.03
N ASP A 277 7.44 16.65 -1.56
CA ASP A 277 6.44 17.36 -0.77
C ASP A 277 5.29 16.45 -0.34
N MET A 278 4.84 15.54 -1.20
CA MET A 278 3.87 14.50 -0.84
C MET A 278 4.40 13.58 0.25
N PHE A 279 5.67 13.16 0.16
CA PHE A 279 6.33 12.36 1.19
C PHE A 279 6.40 13.11 2.54
N ARG A 280 6.81 14.38 2.54
CA ARG A 280 6.86 15.21 3.75
C ARG A 280 5.47 15.44 4.35
N SER A 281 4.45 15.62 3.51
CA SER A 281 3.06 15.75 3.94
C SER A 281 2.56 14.48 4.63
N GLN A 282 2.93 13.31 4.11
CA GLN A 282 2.66 12.02 4.77
C GLN A 282 3.33 11.93 6.15
N ILE A 283 4.61 12.27 6.26
CA ILE A 283 5.33 12.25 7.54
C ILE A 283 4.76 13.25 8.53
N ARG A 284 4.47 14.49 8.13
CA ARG A 284 3.86 15.49 9.03
C ARG A 284 2.52 15.01 9.59
N LYS A 285 1.73 14.29 8.78
CA LYS A 285 0.50 13.63 9.24
C LYS A 285 0.77 12.48 10.23
N MET A 286 1.98 11.93 10.27
CA MET A 286 2.42 10.96 11.28
C MET A 286 3.00 11.64 12.53
N ASP A 287 3.80 12.69 12.38
CA ASP A 287 4.53 13.36 13.48
C ASP A 287 3.66 14.28 14.36
N VAL A 288 2.73 15.04 13.77
CA VAL A 288 1.78 15.90 14.53
C VAL A 288 0.93 15.06 15.51
N LYS A 289 0.97 13.74 15.38
CA LYS A 289 0.22 12.78 16.20
C LYS A 289 1.07 12.07 17.26
N ALA A 290 2.39 12.24 17.25
CA ALA A 290 3.28 11.69 18.28
C ALA A 290 3.40 12.62 19.50
N GLU A 291 3.05 13.91 19.38
CA GLU A 291 3.13 14.91 20.46
C GLU A 291 1.80 15.13 21.23
N LYS A 292 1.03 14.08 21.52
CA LYS A 292 -0.12 14.18 22.44
C LYS A 292 -0.12 13.10 23.51
#